data_AF-A0A1F4ZUU0-F1
#
_entry.id   AF-A0A1F4ZUU0-F1
#
_cell.length_a   1.000
_cell.length_b   1.000
_cell.length_c   1.000
_cell.angle_alpha   90.00
_cell.angle_beta   90.00
_cell.angle_gamma   90.00
#
_symmetry.space_group_name_H-M   'P 1'
#
loop_
_entity.id
_entity.type
_entity.pdbx_description
1 polymer ?
#
loop_
_entity_poly.entity_id
_entity_poly.type
_entity_poly.pdbx_seq_one_letter_code
_entity_poly.pdbx_strand_id
1 'polypeptide(L)'
;MDNHPVPQNISSYEFRLVGDMTLKQFLQLAAGLVLAFVFVRLPILAIIKFPLAFLAAITGVLMAFVPINGRPFTAWLSAFIKAIYSPTEYTWRPQPVAPQAAATQTATPTPAPAPKPAPVPPPVAPLPPIVVPSPLVAPAVVKPPVITQTSTSVITSPPKPISPPPSIVPPTKTEAVPVAVQPPPPPTPTPAPTPPPISAQITPSTPAILNRENPTQAPAAAVTNQISPPTSPNILAGLITDPTGNPLPQTTVEIIDLKNGIPARALRTNRLGQFQIAIPLPSGKYNILVEKEGLRFDPVSIEVKGNIVPPVIIQGYTT
;
A
#
# COMPACT_ATOMS: atom_id res chain seq x y z
N MET A 1 -1.55 24.22 -19.66
CA MET A 1 -1.20 23.55 -18.40
C MET A 1 -2.22 22.45 -18.18
N ASP A 2 -1.98 21.28 -18.77
CA ASP A 2 -2.87 20.13 -18.63
C ASP A 2 -2.74 19.58 -17.22
N ASN A 3 -3.84 19.62 -16.47
CA ASN A 3 -3.88 19.22 -15.07
C ASN A 3 -3.90 17.69 -15.00
N HIS A 4 -2.77 17.08 -14.60
CA HIS A 4 -2.70 15.62 -14.44
C HIS A 4 -3.47 15.23 -13.16
N PRO A 5 -4.45 14.31 -13.24
CA PRO A 5 -5.22 13.91 -12.07
C PRO A 5 -4.33 13.20 -11.04
N VAL A 6 -4.43 13.63 -9.79
CA VAL A 6 -3.67 13.08 -8.66
C VAL A 6 -4.14 11.63 -8.38
N PRO A 7 -3.22 10.67 -8.19
CA PRO A 7 -3.58 9.28 -7.89
C PRO A 7 -4.43 9.20 -6.63
N GLN A 8 -5.64 8.67 -6.77
CA GLN A 8 -6.54 8.38 -5.66
C GLN A 8 -5.95 7.26 -4.80
N ASN A 9 -5.91 7.47 -3.48
CA ASN A 9 -5.44 6.46 -2.54
C ASN A 9 -6.42 5.27 -2.52
N ILE A 10 -5.97 4.11 -2.99
CA ILE A 10 -6.73 2.85 -2.96
C ILE A 10 -6.84 2.23 -1.55
N SER A 11 -6.19 2.82 -0.55
CA SER A 11 -6.12 2.32 0.83
C SER A 11 -7.33 2.66 1.69
N SER A 12 -8.29 3.45 1.19
CA SER A 12 -9.50 3.85 1.91
C SER A 12 -10.69 2.92 1.70
N TYR A 13 -10.53 1.80 0.98
CA TYR A 13 -11.61 0.84 0.73
C TYR A 13 -11.83 -0.04 1.96
N GLU A 14 -12.88 0.24 2.74
CA GLU A 14 -13.37 -0.71 3.75
C GLU A 14 -14.28 -1.76 3.11
N PHE A 15 -14.06 -3.02 3.44
CA PHE A 15 -14.88 -4.12 2.94
C PHE A 15 -16.33 -4.01 3.43
N ARG A 16 -17.24 -3.79 2.47
CA ARG A 16 -18.68 -3.78 2.70
C ARG A 16 -19.19 -5.22 2.62
N LEU A 17 -19.76 -5.74 3.71
CA LEU A 17 -20.20 -7.14 3.82
C LEU A 17 -21.65 -7.30 3.36
N VAL A 18 -22.54 -6.44 3.86
CA VAL A 18 -23.99 -6.50 3.59
C VAL A 18 -24.45 -5.11 3.14
N GLY A 19 -24.74 -4.95 1.85
CA GLY A 19 -25.10 -3.65 1.27
C GLY A 19 -23.96 -2.62 1.37
N ASP A 20 -24.29 -1.40 1.79
CA ASP A 20 -23.30 -0.33 2.01
C ASP A 20 -22.53 -0.51 3.35
N MET A 21 -22.83 -1.50 4.19
CA MET A 21 -22.25 -1.59 5.53
C MET A 21 -20.92 -2.34 5.58
N THR A 22 -19.95 -1.80 6.32
CA THR A 22 -18.67 -2.47 6.60
C THR A 22 -18.82 -3.57 7.66
N LEU A 23 -17.90 -4.54 7.68
CA LEU A 23 -17.93 -5.65 8.65
C LEU A 23 -18.01 -5.17 10.11
N LYS A 24 -17.29 -4.08 10.43
CA LYS A 24 -17.30 -3.49 11.78
C LYS A 24 -18.67 -2.91 12.13
N GLN A 25 -19.28 -2.16 11.22
CA GLN A 25 -20.60 -1.55 11.40
C GLN A 25 -21.68 -2.61 11.57
N PHE A 26 -21.62 -3.69 10.79
CA PHE A 26 -22.52 -4.82 10.92
C PHE A 26 -22.42 -5.48 12.30
N LEU A 27 -21.21 -5.77 12.77
CA LEU A 27 -21.00 -6.36 14.10
C LEU A 27 -21.48 -5.46 15.24
N GLN A 28 -21.29 -4.14 15.12
CA GLN A 28 -21.75 -3.17 16.11
C GLN A 28 -23.28 -3.10 16.18
N LEU A 29 -23.95 -3.08 15.03
CA LEU A 29 -25.41 -3.11 14.96
C LEU A 29 -25.95 -4.44 15.52
N ALA A 30 -25.35 -5.56 15.12
CA ALA A 30 -25.72 -6.89 15.61
C ALA A 30 -25.54 -6.99 17.13
N ALA A 31 -24.42 -6.49 17.68
CA ALA A 31 -24.19 -6.47 19.11
C ALA A 31 -25.25 -5.65 19.87
N GLY A 32 -25.67 -4.50 19.34
CA GLY A 32 -26.75 -3.69 19.92
C GLY A 32 -28.09 -4.41 19.92
N LEU A 33 -28.44 -5.12 18.84
CA LEU A 33 -29.67 -5.92 18.75
C LEU A 33 -29.64 -7.14 19.66
N VAL A 34 -28.52 -7.85 19.75
CA VAL A 34 -28.34 -8.98 20.67
C VAL A 34 -28.47 -8.50 22.11
N LEU A 35 -27.84 -7.38 22.46
CA LEU A 35 -27.94 -6.80 23.81
C LEU A 35 -29.37 -6.36 24.13
N ALA A 36 -30.08 -5.73 23.17
CA ALA A 36 -31.49 -5.40 23.32
C ALA A 36 -32.35 -6.65 23.53
N PHE A 37 -32.09 -7.73 22.78
CA PHE A 37 -32.78 -9.01 22.96
C PHE A 37 -32.52 -9.62 24.34
N VAL A 38 -31.27 -9.58 24.81
CA VAL A 38 -30.93 -10.03 26.17
C VAL A 38 -31.73 -9.25 27.21
N PHE A 39 -31.79 -7.92 27.14
CA PHE A 39 -32.60 -7.12 28.07
C PHE A 39 -34.09 -7.49 28.04
N VAL A 40 -34.64 -7.83 26.88
CA VAL A 40 -36.04 -8.29 26.77
C VAL A 40 -36.25 -9.66 27.42
N ARG A 41 -35.21 -10.49 27.51
CA ARG A 41 -35.22 -11.83 28.12
C ARG A 41 -34.97 -11.83 29.64
N LEU A 42 -34.42 -10.74 30.20
CA LEU A 42 -34.26 -10.61 31.65
C LEU A 42 -35.63 -10.47 32.34
N PRO A 43 -35.85 -11.15 33.50
CA PRO A 43 -37.10 -11.05 34.27
C PRO A 43 -37.14 -9.76 35.12
N ILE A 44 -37.04 -8.60 34.46
CA ILE A 44 -37.17 -7.26 35.07
C ILE A 44 -38.52 -6.62 34.75
N LEU A 45 -38.92 -5.63 35.55
CA LEU A 45 -40.17 -4.88 35.37
C LEU A 45 -40.30 -4.32 33.94
N ALA A 46 -41.47 -4.49 33.33
CA ALA A 46 -41.73 -4.11 31.94
C ALA A 46 -41.41 -2.64 31.64
N ILE A 47 -41.67 -1.74 32.60
CA ILE A 47 -41.42 -0.30 32.46
C ILE A 47 -39.93 0.06 32.35
N ILE A 48 -39.04 -0.76 32.90
CA ILE A 48 -37.58 -0.57 32.80
C ILE A 48 -37.04 -1.35 31.58
N LYS A 49 -37.65 -2.50 31.30
CA LYS A 49 -37.21 -3.42 30.24
C LYS A 49 -37.20 -2.77 28.86
N PHE A 50 -38.33 -2.18 28.45
CA PHE A 50 -38.48 -1.65 27.10
C PHE A 50 -37.59 -0.42 26.84
N PRO A 51 -37.49 0.57 27.75
CA PRO A 51 -36.55 1.68 27.57
C PRO A 51 -35.09 1.22 27.50
N LEU A 52 -34.69 0.25 28.32
CA LEU A 52 -33.31 -0.24 28.33
C LEU A 52 -32.97 -1.00 27.04
N ALA A 53 -33.89 -1.83 26.55
CA ALA A 53 -33.74 -2.49 25.25
C ALA A 53 -33.71 -1.49 24.09
N PHE A 54 -34.56 -0.45 24.13
CA PHE A 54 -34.57 0.61 23.14
C PHE A 54 -33.26 1.41 23.12
N LEU A 55 -32.73 1.76 24.30
CA LEU A 55 -31.46 2.46 24.41
C LEU A 55 -30.28 1.62 23.88
N ALA A 56 -30.27 0.32 24.16
CA ALA A 56 -29.28 -0.61 23.63
C ALA A 56 -29.35 -0.69 22.09
N ALA A 57 -30.55 -0.79 21.52
CA ALA A 57 -30.76 -0.83 20.08
C ALA A 57 -30.32 0.48 19.40
N ILE A 58 -30.72 1.64 19.94
CA ILE A 58 -30.28 2.95 19.43
C ILE A 58 -28.77 3.08 19.48
N THR A 59 -28.15 2.68 20.60
CA THR A 59 -26.69 2.78 20.74
C THR A 59 -25.96 1.94 19.67
N GLY A 60 -26.47 0.76 19.33
CA GLY A 60 -25.95 -0.05 18.23
C GLY A 60 -26.05 0.63 16.87
N VAL A 61 -27.19 1.28 16.58
CA VAL A 61 -27.40 2.04 15.34
C VAL A 61 -26.46 3.25 15.27
N LEU A 62 -26.36 4.02 16.36
CA LEU A 62 -25.47 5.18 16.44
C LEU A 62 -24.01 4.79 16.22
N MET A 63 -23.56 3.70 16.85
CA MET A 63 -22.20 3.19 16.64
C MET A 63 -21.90 2.84 15.19
N ALA A 64 -22.87 2.23 14.49
CA ALA A 64 -22.68 1.74 13.14
C ALA A 64 -22.73 2.86 12.08
N PHE A 65 -23.62 3.84 12.24
CA PHE A 65 -23.99 4.76 11.14
C PHE A 65 -23.71 6.23 11.38
N VAL A 66 -23.36 6.66 12.60
CA VAL A 66 -23.19 8.09 12.90
C VAL A 66 -21.71 8.43 13.00
N PRO A 67 -21.09 9.01 11.96
CA PRO A 67 -19.76 9.60 12.07
C PRO A 67 -19.83 10.94 12.83
N ILE A 68 -18.85 11.19 13.70
CA ILE A 68 -18.68 12.48 14.40
C ILE A 68 -17.38 13.12 13.88
N ASN A 69 -17.47 14.32 13.32
CA ASN A 69 -16.32 15.08 12.80
C ASN A 69 -15.43 14.28 11.82
N GLY A 70 -16.04 13.48 10.95
CA GLY A 70 -15.34 12.65 9.98
C GLY A 70 -14.65 11.40 10.56
N ARG A 71 -14.91 11.06 11.83
CA ARG A 71 -14.39 9.85 12.47
C ARG A 71 -15.55 8.93 12.90
N PRO A 72 -15.37 7.61 12.88
CA PRO A 72 -16.40 6.69 13.37
C PRO A 72 -16.67 6.94 14.86
N PHE A 73 -17.93 6.82 15.28
CA PHE A 73 -18.36 7.05 16.65
C PHE A 73 -17.50 6.30 17.68
N THR A 74 -17.12 5.06 17.39
CA THR A 74 -16.27 4.24 18.29
C THR A 74 -14.89 4.87 18.55
N ALA A 75 -14.29 5.52 17.54
CA ALA A 75 -13.01 6.20 17.69
C ALA A 75 -13.15 7.50 18.49
N TRP A 76 -14.28 8.21 18.30
CA TRP A 76 -14.60 9.37 19.12
C TRP A 76 -14.85 8.95 20.58
N LEU A 77 -15.60 7.87 20.82
CA LEU A 77 -15.92 7.37 22.15
C LEU A 77 -14.67 6.90 22.90
N SER A 78 -13.76 6.19 22.23
CA SER A 78 -12.50 5.76 22.86
C SER A 78 -11.60 6.96 23.19
N ALA A 79 -11.54 7.97 22.32
CA ALA A 79 -10.84 9.21 22.59
C ALA A 79 -11.49 10.00 23.74
N PHE A 80 -12.82 10.02 23.83
CA PHE A 80 -13.56 10.66 24.91
C PHE A 80 -13.29 10.00 26.26
N ILE A 81 -13.39 8.67 26.34
CA ILE A 81 -13.04 7.92 27.55
C ILE A 81 -11.58 8.14 27.92
N LYS A 82 -10.67 8.08 26.93
CA LYS A 82 -9.25 8.36 27.16
C LYS A 82 -9.03 9.79 27.66
N ALA A 83 -9.77 10.77 27.16
CA ALA A 83 -9.67 12.16 27.58
C ALA A 83 -10.18 12.37 29.02
N ILE A 84 -11.24 11.67 29.43
CA ILE A 84 -11.75 11.72 30.81
C ILE A 84 -10.71 11.20 31.81
N TYR A 85 -10.03 10.11 31.47
CA TYR A 85 -9.05 9.47 32.37
C TYR A 85 -7.61 9.93 32.15
N SER A 86 -7.34 10.72 31.10
CA SER A 86 -6.00 11.26 30.87
C SER A 86 -5.72 12.43 31.80
N PRO A 87 -4.49 12.53 32.33
CA PRO A 87 -4.08 13.70 33.09
C PRO A 87 -4.12 14.95 32.19
N THR A 88 -4.71 16.03 32.70
CA THR A 88 -4.79 17.34 32.01
C THR A 88 -3.43 18.04 31.94
N GLU A 89 -2.45 17.59 32.73
CA GLU A 89 -1.11 18.17 32.76
C GLU A 89 -0.12 17.31 31.96
N TYR A 90 0.28 17.83 30.81
CA TYR A 90 1.42 17.31 30.06
C TYR A 90 2.68 18.02 30.56
N THR A 91 3.49 17.35 31.37
CA THR A 91 4.84 17.83 31.66
C THR A 91 5.73 17.54 30.47
N TRP A 92 6.36 18.58 29.92
CA TRP A 92 7.36 18.39 28.88
C TRP A 92 8.53 17.60 29.47
N ARG A 93 8.71 16.38 28.98
CA ARG A 93 9.90 15.58 29.26
C ARG A 93 10.76 15.63 28.01
N PRO A 94 11.86 16.38 28.00
CA PRO A 94 12.83 16.27 26.92
C PRO A 94 13.24 14.79 26.87
N GLN A 95 12.86 14.12 25.79
CA GLN A 95 13.32 12.77 25.55
C GLN A 95 14.83 12.87 25.41
N PRO A 96 15.63 12.14 26.21
CA PRO A 96 17.04 12.02 25.92
C PRO A 96 17.10 11.50 24.50
N VAL A 97 17.58 12.33 23.58
CA VAL A 97 18.09 11.85 22.32
C VAL A 97 19.22 10.94 22.77
N ALA A 98 18.94 9.63 22.88
CA ALA A 98 20.01 8.66 22.89
C ALA A 98 20.88 9.09 21.72
N PRO A 99 22.19 9.35 21.91
CA PRO A 99 23.05 9.52 20.79
C PRO A 99 22.70 8.35 19.89
N GLN A 100 22.13 8.62 18.71
CA GLN A 100 22.39 7.76 17.58
C GLN A 100 23.91 7.86 17.54
N ALA A 101 24.57 6.95 18.26
CA ALA A 101 25.93 6.59 17.99
C ALA A 101 25.88 6.49 16.49
N ALA A 102 26.59 7.42 15.83
CA ALA A 102 26.90 7.27 14.44
C ALA A 102 27.20 5.78 14.32
N ALA A 103 26.38 5.05 13.57
CA ALA A 103 26.71 3.70 13.19
C ALA A 103 27.87 3.87 12.21
N THR A 104 29.02 4.28 12.75
CA THR A 104 30.31 3.88 12.29
C THR A 104 30.17 2.37 12.25
N GLN A 105 30.01 1.87 11.02
CA GLN A 105 30.21 0.49 10.71
C GLN A 105 31.66 0.18 11.09
N THR A 106 31.91 -0.07 12.37
CA THR A 106 33.08 -0.82 12.79
C THR A 106 32.76 -2.23 12.34
N ALA A 107 33.16 -2.53 11.10
CA ALA A 107 33.33 -3.90 10.65
C ALA A 107 34.16 -4.60 11.73
N THR A 108 33.49 -5.41 12.54
CA THR A 108 34.16 -6.39 13.36
C THR A 108 34.65 -7.42 12.33
N PRO A 109 35.96 -7.58 12.09
CA PRO A 109 36.39 -8.72 11.31
C PRO A 109 36.00 -9.96 12.12
N THR A 110 35.00 -10.67 11.60
CA THR A 110 34.74 -12.06 11.93
C THR A 110 36.08 -12.80 11.95
N PRO A 111 36.41 -13.57 13.01
CA PRO A 111 37.57 -14.45 12.96
C PRO A 111 37.40 -15.39 11.77
N ALA A 112 38.29 -15.25 10.78
CA ALA A 112 38.31 -16.09 9.60
C ALA A 112 38.42 -17.57 10.04
N PRO A 113 37.65 -18.49 9.44
CA PRO A 113 37.90 -19.91 9.57
C PRO A 113 39.32 -20.22 9.10
N ALA A 114 40.05 -21.02 9.86
CA ALA A 114 41.44 -21.38 9.62
C ALA A 114 41.73 -21.74 8.15
N PRO A 115 42.78 -21.18 7.52
CA PRO A 115 43.15 -21.52 6.16
C PRO A 115 43.71 -22.95 6.09
N LYS A 116 43.08 -23.77 5.26
CA LYS A 116 43.60 -25.06 4.79
C LYS A 116 44.93 -24.84 4.03
N PRO A 117 45.96 -25.69 4.17
CA PRO A 117 47.23 -25.47 3.49
C PRO A 117 47.08 -25.65 1.99
N ALA A 118 47.48 -24.65 1.20
CA ALA A 118 47.63 -24.73 -0.25
C ALA A 118 49.13 -24.70 -0.65
N PRO A 119 49.49 -25.26 -1.82
CA PRO A 119 50.85 -25.75 -2.09
C PRO A 119 51.85 -24.65 -2.48
N VAL A 120 53.11 -24.94 -2.17
CA VAL A 120 54.32 -24.14 -2.45
C VAL A 120 54.55 -23.95 -3.96
N PRO A 121 54.82 -22.72 -4.46
CA PRO A 121 55.48 -22.51 -5.75
C PRO A 121 57.02 -22.35 -5.60
N PRO A 122 57.82 -22.74 -6.62
CA PRO A 122 59.28 -22.78 -6.57
C PRO A 122 59.97 -21.40 -6.74
N PRO A 123 61.27 -21.27 -6.42
CA PRO A 123 61.98 -19.99 -6.34
C PRO A 123 62.52 -19.52 -7.70
N VAL A 124 62.41 -18.23 -8.00
CA VAL A 124 63.10 -17.58 -9.12
C VAL A 124 63.81 -16.31 -8.65
N ALA A 125 65.01 -16.11 -9.20
CA ALA A 125 66.19 -15.42 -8.69
C ALA A 125 66.13 -13.85 -8.64
N PRO A 126 67.11 -13.19 -7.95
CA PRO A 126 67.11 -11.74 -7.69
C PRO A 126 68.11 -10.96 -8.56
N LEU A 127 67.80 -9.71 -8.94
CA LEU A 127 68.73 -8.61 -9.31
C LEU A 127 67.93 -7.28 -9.46
N PRO A 128 68.54 -6.07 -9.46
CA PRO A 128 69.57 -5.48 -8.58
C PRO A 128 69.11 -4.07 -8.03
N PRO A 129 69.91 -3.35 -7.22
CA PRO A 129 69.41 -2.29 -6.32
C PRO A 129 69.35 -0.88 -6.98
N ILE A 130 68.31 -0.11 -6.64
CA ILE A 130 68.23 1.32 -6.99
C ILE A 130 68.85 2.16 -5.88
N VAL A 131 69.76 3.02 -6.32
CA VAL A 131 70.65 3.92 -5.60
C VAL A 131 69.89 5.12 -5.00
N VAL A 132 70.17 5.41 -3.73
CA VAL A 132 69.90 6.68 -3.04
C VAL A 132 70.98 7.71 -3.39
N PRO A 133 70.63 9.01 -3.40
CA PRO A 133 71.25 9.87 -2.38
C PRO A 133 70.29 10.87 -1.70
N SER A 134 70.56 11.06 -0.41
CA SER A 134 70.07 12.02 0.60
C SER A 134 70.64 13.46 0.38
N PRO A 135 70.55 14.42 1.35
CA PRO A 135 69.42 15.05 2.07
C PRO A 135 69.56 16.61 2.16
N LEU A 136 68.83 17.22 3.12
CA LEU A 136 69.03 18.55 3.76
C LEU A 136 68.34 19.72 3.02
N VAL A 137 67.51 20.59 3.62
CA VAL A 137 67.60 21.34 4.88
C VAL A 137 66.18 21.86 5.24
N ALA A 138 65.79 21.81 6.52
CA ALA A 138 64.73 22.66 7.12
C ALA A 138 65.38 23.97 7.63
N PRO A 139 64.68 25.12 7.73
CA PRO A 139 63.94 25.37 8.98
C PRO A 139 62.74 26.34 8.90
N ALA A 140 62.10 26.47 10.06
CA ALA A 140 61.43 27.65 10.62
C ALA A 140 59.89 27.67 10.66
N VAL A 141 59.42 27.33 11.86
CA VAL A 141 58.11 27.59 12.47
C VAL A 141 57.85 29.09 12.59
N VAL A 142 56.67 29.58 12.15
CA VAL A 142 55.98 30.73 12.76
C VAL A 142 54.46 30.51 12.67
N LYS A 143 53.77 30.66 13.82
CA LYS A 143 52.32 30.55 14.02
C LYS A 143 51.51 31.53 13.15
N PRO A 144 50.29 31.18 12.70
CA PRO A 144 49.31 32.18 12.26
C PRO A 144 48.58 32.83 13.44
N PRO A 145 48.37 34.16 13.46
CA PRO A 145 47.48 34.80 14.41
C PRO A 145 46.02 34.71 13.96
N VAL A 146 45.15 34.46 14.94
CA VAL A 146 43.72 34.70 14.90
C VAL A 146 43.48 36.21 14.94
N ILE A 147 42.78 36.77 13.95
CA ILE A 147 42.07 38.05 14.08
C ILE A 147 40.77 38.01 13.27
N THR A 148 39.68 37.82 14.00
CA THR A 148 38.34 38.42 13.90
C THR A 148 37.97 39.16 12.61
N GLN A 149 37.01 38.62 11.86
CA GLN A 149 36.16 39.41 10.97
C GLN A 149 34.69 39.27 11.38
N THR A 150 34.23 40.32 12.03
CA THR A 150 32.84 40.73 12.24
C THR A 150 32.04 40.69 10.94
N SER A 151 31.00 39.85 10.87
CA SER A 151 29.87 40.06 9.97
C SER A 151 28.64 40.37 10.80
N THR A 152 28.10 41.54 10.51
CA THR A 152 27.08 42.30 11.23
C THR A 152 25.73 41.61 11.17
N SER A 153 25.16 41.31 12.34
CA SER A 153 23.73 41.04 12.50
C SER A 153 22.96 42.34 12.26
N VAL A 154 22.16 42.38 11.19
CA VAL A 154 21.17 43.45 11.02
C VAL A 154 20.00 43.13 11.95
N ILE A 155 19.97 43.83 13.07
CA ILE A 155 18.78 44.02 13.89
C ILE A 155 18.05 45.22 13.25
N THR A 156 16.85 45.00 12.72
CA THR A 156 15.90 46.09 12.47
C THR A 156 14.67 45.87 13.35
N SER A 157 14.34 46.94 14.04
CA SER A 157 13.22 47.16 14.97
C SER A 157 11.83 46.98 14.33
N PRO A 158 10.76 46.90 15.14
CA PRO A 158 9.43 46.51 14.68
C PRO A 158 8.64 47.69 14.10
N PRO A 159 7.79 47.49 13.06
CA PRO A 159 6.72 48.43 12.76
C PRO A 159 5.43 48.09 13.53
N LYS A 160 4.81 49.18 13.96
CA LYS A 160 3.60 49.43 14.76
C LYS A 160 2.31 48.69 14.28
N PRO A 161 1.27 48.57 15.14
CA PRO A 161 0.11 47.70 14.92
C PRO A 161 -0.71 48.07 13.67
N ILE A 162 -1.09 47.06 12.91
CA ILE A 162 -2.06 47.15 11.82
C ILE A 162 -3.45 47.26 12.45
N SER A 163 -4.16 48.33 12.10
CA SER A 163 -5.57 48.59 12.44
C SER A 163 -6.49 47.45 11.98
N PRO A 164 -7.56 47.11 12.73
CA PRO A 164 -8.52 46.11 12.28
C PRO A 164 -9.25 46.58 11.01
N PRO A 165 -9.53 45.69 10.03
CA PRO A 165 -10.40 46.01 8.92
C PRO A 165 -11.83 46.34 9.41
N PRO A 166 -12.56 47.23 8.72
CA PRO A 166 -13.90 47.63 9.14
C PRO A 166 -14.85 46.43 9.16
N SER A 167 -15.67 46.38 10.21
CA SER A 167 -16.78 45.44 10.36
C SER A 167 -17.69 45.51 9.13
N ILE A 168 -17.77 44.41 8.39
CA ILE A 168 -18.85 44.21 7.42
C ILE A 168 -20.11 43.96 8.24
N VAL A 169 -20.91 45.01 8.35
CA VAL A 169 -22.27 44.96 8.88
C VAL A 169 -23.08 43.98 8.02
N PRO A 170 -23.83 43.05 8.61
CA PRO A 170 -24.71 42.16 7.84
C PRO A 170 -25.72 42.98 7.04
N PRO A 171 -25.99 42.70 5.75
CA PRO A 171 -27.19 43.22 5.13
C PRO A 171 -28.41 42.61 5.85
N THR A 172 -29.14 43.50 6.49
CA THR A 172 -30.52 43.35 6.94
C THR A 172 -31.35 42.58 5.92
N LYS A 173 -32.01 41.53 6.44
CA LYS A 173 -33.20 40.85 5.94
C LYS A 173 -34.00 41.70 4.94
N THR A 174 -33.90 41.38 3.65
CA THR A 174 -34.97 41.67 2.69
C THR A 174 -35.75 40.38 2.51
N GLU A 175 -36.98 40.42 3.00
CA GLU A 175 -37.99 39.38 2.83
C GLU A 175 -38.38 39.34 1.33
N ALA A 176 -37.71 38.48 0.57
CA ALA A 176 -38.14 38.11 -0.78
C ALA A 176 -38.95 36.84 -0.67
N VAL A 177 -40.25 36.98 -0.93
CA VAL A 177 -41.23 35.90 -1.13
C VAL A 177 -40.61 34.79 -2.01
N PRO A 178 -40.60 33.52 -1.59
CA PRO A 178 -40.18 32.46 -2.48
C PRO A 178 -41.27 32.28 -3.54
N VAL A 179 -41.01 32.79 -4.75
CA VAL A 179 -41.64 32.26 -5.95
C VAL A 179 -41.20 30.80 -6.04
N ALA A 180 -42.17 29.89 -6.02
CA ALA A 180 -41.95 28.47 -6.18
C ALA A 180 -41.27 28.19 -7.52
N VAL A 181 -39.95 28.00 -7.51
CA VAL A 181 -39.24 27.38 -8.63
C VAL A 181 -39.37 25.88 -8.44
N GLN A 182 -40.29 25.27 -9.18
CA GLN A 182 -40.39 23.82 -9.31
C GLN A 182 -39.02 23.25 -9.69
N PRO A 183 -38.57 22.16 -9.03
CA PRO A 183 -37.47 21.35 -9.56
C PRO A 183 -37.84 20.87 -10.98
N PRO A 184 -36.91 20.86 -11.94
CA PRO A 184 -37.16 20.25 -13.24
C PRO A 184 -37.58 18.78 -13.05
N PRO A 185 -38.56 18.29 -13.84
CA PRO A 185 -39.02 16.91 -13.72
C PRO A 185 -37.86 15.93 -13.98
N PRO A 186 -37.81 14.81 -13.24
CA PRO A 186 -36.77 13.79 -13.43
C PRO A 186 -36.78 13.27 -14.88
N PRO A 187 -35.61 12.98 -15.47
CA PRO A 187 -35.55 12.35 -16.79
C PRO A 187 -36.29 11.01 -16.73
N THR A 188 -37.27 10.87 -17.63
CA THR A 188 -38.03 9.64 -17.83
C THR A 188 -37.05 8.49 -18.12
N PRO A 189 -37.21 7.30 -17.49
CA PRO A 189 -36.40 6.14 -17.84
C PRO A 189 -36.73 5.73 -19.28
N THR A 190 -35.75 5.91 -20.17
CA THR A 190 -35.75 5.26 -21.49
C THR A 190 -35.94 3.75 -21.28
N PRO A 191 -36.89 3.09 -21.98
CA PRO A 191 -37.04 1.64 -21.91
C PRO A 191 -35.75 0.96 -22.37
N ALA A 192 -35.16 0.15 -21.48
CA ALA A 192 -34.07 -0.73 -21.83
C ALA A 192 -34.50 -1.68 -22.96
N PRO A 193 -33.66 -1.94 -23.98
CA PRO A 193 -33.98 -2.93 -25.00
C PRO A 193 -34.10 -4.31 -24.35
N THR A 194 -35.27 -4.92 -24.52
CA THR A 194 -35.60 -6.28 -24.11
C THR A 194 -34.60 -7.28 -24.71
N PRO A 195 -33.88 -8.08 -23.90
CA PRO A 195 -33.15 -9.22 -24.44
C PRO A 195 -34.14 -10.31 -24.91
N PRO A 196 -33.91 -10.97 -26.05
CA PRO A 196 -34.76 -12.05 -26.53
C PRO A 196 -34.76 -13.24 -25.55
N PRO A 197 -35.84 -14.05 -25.51
CA PRO A 197 -35.97 -15.15 -24.57
C PRO A 197 -34.91 -16.22 -24.84
N ILE A 198 -34.10 -16.50 -23.82
CA ILE A 198 -33.16 -17.63 -23.80
C ILE A 198 -34.00 -18.90 -23.70
N SER A 199 -34.12 -19.61 -24.81
CA SER A 199 -34.71 -20.93 -24.87
C SER A 199 -33.80 -21.90 -24.10
N ALA A 200 -34.31 -22.48 -23.03
CA ALA A 200 -33.65 -23.54 -22.29
C ALA A 200 -33.55 -24.81 -23.17
N GLN A 201 -32.37 -25.08 -23.70
CA GLN A 201 -32.02 -26.41 -24.20
C GLN A 201 -31.09 -27.08 -23.19
N ILE A 202 -31.70 -27.91 -22.35
CA ILE A 202 -31.04 -28.94 -21.57
C ILE A 202 -30.87 -30.14 -22.51
N THR A 203 -29.63 -30.41 -22.94
CA THR A 203 -29.25 -31.71 -23.48
C THR A 203 -28.33 -32.42 -22.47
N PRO A 204 -28.68 -33.62 -22.01
CA PRO A 204 -27.79 -34.44 -21.19
C PRO A 204 -26.79 -35.18 -22.09
N SER A 205 -25.50 -34.94 -21.90
CA SER A 205 -24.43 -35.75 -22.52
C SER A 205 -23.82 -36.67 -21.47
N THR A 206 -24.14 -37.95 -21.63
CA THR A 206 -23.63 -39.16 -21.00
C THR A 206 -22.09 -39.24 -20.92
N PRO A 207 -21.52 -39.90 -19.89
CA PRO A 207 -20.06 -40.02 -19.69
C PRO A 207 -19.45 -41.11 -20.58
N ALA A 208 -18.28 -40.85 -21.18
CA ALA A 208 -17.47 -41.89 -21.82
C ALA A 208 -15.98 -41.51 -21.93
N ILE A 209 -15.19 -42.28 -21.18
CA ILE A 209 -13.90 -42.88 -21.55
C ILE A 209 -12.61 -42.04 -21.44
N LEU A 210 -11.93 -42.36 -20.34
CA LEU A 210 -10.49 -42.49 -20.13
C LEU A 210 -9.72 -42.89 -21.41
N ASN A 211 -8.95 -41.99 -22.00
CA ASN A 211 -7.83 -42.38 -22.85
C ASN A 211 -6.54 -41.76 -22.32
N ARG A 212 -5.72 -42.62 -21.73
CA ARG A 212 -4.44 -42.32 -21.13
C ARG A 212 -3.38 -42.68 -22.17
N GLU A 213 -2.90 -41.67 -22.90
CA GLU A 213 -1.67 -41.76 -23.67
C GLU A 213 -0.74 -40.62 -23.26
N ASN A 214 0.50 -40.98 -22.97
CA ASN A 214 1.63 -40.15 -22.59
C ASN A 214 2.80 -40.65 -23.47
N PRO A 215 3.94 -39.97 -23.67
CA PRO A 215 4.29 -38.54 -23.65
C PRO A 215 4.96 -38.09 -24.99
N THR A 216 4.68 -36.91 -25.53
CA THR A 216 5.64 -36.23 -26.45
C THR A 216 5.39 -34.71 -26.50
N GLN A 217 6.37 -33.96 -26.00
CA GLN A 217 6.84 -32.63 -26.46
C GLN A 217 5.82 -31.49 -26.72
N ALA A 218 6.02 -30.37 -26.02
CA ALA A 218 5.23 -29.13 -26.02
C ALA A 218 4.87 -28.57 -27.41
N PRO A 219 3.79 -27.77 -27.48
CA PRO A 219 4.00 -26.32 -27.46
C PRO A 219 3.14 -25.60 -26.41
N ALA A 220 3.76 -24.61 -25.79
CA ALA A 220 3.24 -23.65 -24.81
C ALA A 220 2.12 -22.71 -25.32
N ALA A 221 1.22 -23.20 -26.19
CA ALA A 221 0.20 -22.38 -26.85
C ALA A 221 -1.23 -22.61 -26.33
N ALA A 222 -1.49 -23.64 -25.52
CA ALA A 222 -2.87 -24.02 -25.15
C ALA A 222 -3.42 -23.35 -23.87
N VAL A 223 -2.62 -22.59 -23.12
CA VAL A 223 -3.07 -21.88 -21.89
C VAL A 223 -3.24 -20.36 -22.13
N THR A 224 -2.95 -19.86 -23.33
CA THR A 224 -2.96 -18.42 -23.63
C THR A 224 -4.36 -17.79 -23.71
N ASN A 225 -5.43 -18.60 -23.75
CA ASN A 225 -6.81 -18.11 -23.91
C ASN A 225 -7.48 -17.57 -22.63
N GLN A 226 -6.78 -17.49 -21.50
CA GLN A 226 -7.36 -17.04 -20.22
C GLN A 226 -6.93 -15.62 -19.80
N ILE A 227 -6.09 -14.93 -20.57
CA ILE A 227 -5.57 -13.60 -20.19
C ILE A 227 -5.68 -12.66 -21.39
N SER A 228 -6.43 -11.58 -21.25
CA SER A 228 -6.47 -10.54 -22.26
C SER A 228 -5.11 -9.83 -22.32
N PRO A 229 -4.49 -9.69 -23.51
CA PRO A 229 -3.25 -8.96 -23.63
C PRO A 229 -3.44 -7.47 -23.25
N PRO A 230 -2.43 -6.82 -22.65
CA PRO A 230 -2.49 -5.40 -22.38
C PRO A 230 -2.70 -4.58 -23.65
N THR A 231 -3.56 -3.57 -23.57
CA THR A 231 -3.85 -2.64 -24.69
C THR A 231 -2.88 -1.45 -24.74
N SER A 232 -2.03 -1.30 -23.72
CA SER A 232 -1.09 -0.18 -23.57
C SER A 232 0.36 -0.66 -23.53
N PRO A 233 1.33 0.11 -24.05
CA PRO A 233 2.73 -0.27 -24.01
C PRO A 233 3.27 -0.33 -22.59
N ASN A 234 4.31 -1.14 -22.39
CA ASN A 234 5.03 -1.28 -21.12
C ASN A 234 4.17 -1.70 -19.91
N ILE A 235 2.99 -2.25 -20.15
CA ILE A 235 2.16 -2.90 -19.13
C ILE A 235 2.52 -4.38 -19.11
N LEU A 236 2.88 -4.88 -17.94
CA LEU A 236 3.07 -6.29 -17.68
C LEU A 236 1.78 -6.90 -17.16
N ALA A 237 1.40 -8.02 -17.77
CA ALA A 237 0.30 -8.85 -17.31
C ALA A 237 0.74 -10.32 -17.30
N GLY A 238 0.07 -11.14 -16.50
CA GLY A 238 0.38 -12.56 -16.45
C GLY A 238 -0.54 -13.36 -15.57
N LEU A 239 -0.30 -14.67 -15.54
CA LEU A 239 -1.03 -15.66 -14.75
C LEU A 239 -0.02 -16.48 -13.96
N ILE A 240 -0.34 -16.71 -12.70
CA ILE A 240 0.47 -17.52 -11.80
C ILE A 240 -0.29 -18.79 -11.49
N THR A 241 0.33 -19.93 -11.73
CA THR A 241 -0.26 -21.24 -11.50
C THR A 241 0.60 -22.10 -10.58
N ASP A 242 -0.03 -23.11 -9.99
CA ASP A 242 0.64 -24.15 -9.24
C ASP A 242 1.30 -25.19 -10.19
N PRO A 243 2.06 -26.17 -9.67
CA PRO A 243 2.70 -27.20 -10.50
C PRO A 243 1.69 -28.07 -11.27
N THR A 244 0.43 -28.10 -10.83
CA THR A 244 -0.67 -28.84 -11.45
C THR A 244 -1.47 -28.02 -12.46
N GLY A 245 -1.14 -26.73 -12.63
CA GLY A 245 -1.80 -25.80 -13.56
C GLY A 245 -2.97 -25.03 -12.98
N ASN A 246 -3.29 -25.14 -11.69
CA ASN A 246 -4.37 -24.37 -11.07
C ASN A 246 -3.92 -22.92 -10.81
N PRO A 247 -4.82 -21.93 -10.98
CA PRO A 247 -4.49 -20.53 -10.69
C PRO A 247 -4.21 -20.30 -9.20
N LEU A 248 -3.17 -19.51 -8.91
CA LEU A 248 -2.75 -19.20 -7.54
C LEU A 248 -3.17 -17.79 -7.13
N PRO A 249 -4.23 -17.66 -6.32
CA PRO A 249 -4.68 -16.37 -5.85
C PRO A 249 -3.82 -15.85 -4.71
N GLN A 250 -3.86 -14.54 -4.52
CA GLN A 250 -3.25 -13.91 -3.35
C GLN A 250 -1.73 -14.17 -3.26
N THR A 251 -1.07 -14.24 -4.41
CA THR A 251 0.38 -14.44 -4.57
C THR A 251 1.07 -13.10 -4.77
N THR A 252 2.17 -12.85 -4.07
CA THR A 252 2.93 -11.59 -4.18
C THR A 252 3.83 -11.65 -5.41
N VAL A 253 3.77 -10.60 -6.22
CA VAL A 253 4.59 -10.42 -7.43
C VAL A 253 5.38 -9.14 -7.25
N GLU A 254 6.69 -9.25 -7.23
CA GLU A 254 7.63 -8.14 -7.14
C GLU A 254 8.38 -7.99 -8.45
N ILE A 255 8.42 -6.77 -8.97
CA ILE A 255 9.10 -6.42 -10.22
C ILE A 255 10.28 -5.54 -9.84
N ILE A 256 11.48 -6.05 -10.04
CA ILE A 256 12.74 -5.42 -9.64
C ILE A 256 13.49 -4.94 -10.88
N ASP A 257 13.96 -3.70 -10.87
CA ASP A 257 14.80 -3.17 -11.94
C ASP A 257 16.20 -3.78 -11.88
N LEU A 258 16.65 -4.38 -12.99
CA LEU A 258 17.90 -5.12 -13.07
C LEU A 258 19.13 -4.20 -13.02
N LYS A 259 18.99 -2.90 -13.31
CA LYS A 259 20.13 -1.96 -13.30
C LYS A 259 20.57 -1.56 -11.89
N ASN A 260 19.61 -1.35 -10.99
CA ASN A 260 19.83 -0.79 -9.66
C ASN A 260 19.37 -1.73 -8.54
N GLY A 261 18.70 -2.84 -8.85
CA GLY A 261 18.15 -3.76 -7.86
C GLY A 261 16.98 -3.20 -7.06
N ILE A 262 16.40 -2.06 -7.48
CA ILE A 262 15.33 -1.39 -6.75
C ILE A 262 13.99 -2.01 -7.17
N PRO A 263 13.10 -2.33 -6.22
CA PRO A 263 11.75 -2.78 -6.55
C PRO A 263 10.98 -1.65 -7.24
N ALA A 264 10.66 -1.87 -8.51
CA ALA A 264 9.91 -0.92 -9.32
C ALA A 264 8.41 -0.99 -8.99
N ARG A 265 7.87 -2.19 -8.79
CA ARG A 265 6.45 -2.43 -8.46
C ARG A 265 6.30 -3.70 -7.62
N ALA A 266 5.29 -3.72 -6.75
CA ALA A 266 4.84 -4.94 -6.08
C ALA A 266 3.31 -4.99 -6.14
N LEU A 267 2.75 -6.16 -6.45
CA LEU A 267 1.31 -6.38 -6.52
C LEU A 267 0.95 -7.81 -6.13
N ARG A 268 -0.35 -8.07 -6.00
CA ARG A 268 -0.88 -9.37 -5.61
C ARG A 268 -1.81 -9.93 -6.70
N THR A 269 -1.76 -11.23 -6.95
CA THR A 269 -2.65 -11.88 -7.92
C THR A 269 -4.11 -11.90 -7.46
N ASN A 270 -5.04 -11.83 -8.43
CA ASN A 270 -6.47 -11.92 -8.20
C ASN A 270 -6.93 -13.38 -7.94
N ARG A 271 -8.24 -13.63 -7.80
CA ARG A 271 -8.78 -14.99 -7.54
C ARG A 271 -8.48 -16.00 -8.67
N LEU A 272 -8.26 -15.50 -9.88
CA LEU A 272 -7.91 -16.29 -11.06
C LEU A 272 -6.39 -16.40 -11.26
N GLY A 273 -5.57 -16.01 -10.28
CA GLY A 273 -4.11 -16.04 -10.38
C GLY A 273 -3.52 -15.01 -11.33
N GLN A 274 -4.33 -14.10 -11.87
CA GLN A 274 -3.87 -13.09 -12.82
C GLN A 274 -3.29 -11.88 -12.09
N PHE A 275 -2.30 -11.25 -12.71
CA PHE A 275 -1.74 -9.98 -12.28
C PHE A 275 -1.58 -9.05 -13.48
N GLN A 276 -1.75 -7.75 -13.26
CA GLN A 276 -1.49 -6.71 -14.25
C GLN A 276 -1.09 -5.42 -13.55
N ILE A 277 -0.04 -4.77 -14.03
CA ILE A 277 0.32 -3.43 -13.56
C ILE A 277 -0.58 -2.37 -14.20
N ALA A 278 -1.01 -1.37 -13.42
CA ALA A 278 -1.82 -0.26 -13.93
C ALA A 278 -0.97 0.86 -14.54
N ILE A 279 0.26 1.04 -14.03
CA ILE A 279 1.16 2.12 -14.41
C ILE A 279 2.27 1.51 -15.28
N PRO A 280 2.47 1.98 -16.53
CA PRO A 280 3.51 1.49 -17.41
C PRO A 280 4.90 1.55 -16.76
N LEU A 281 5.71 0.52 -16.97
CA LEU A 281 7.10 0.54 -16.55
C LEU A 281 7.91 1.47 -17.46
N PRO A 282 8.91 2.18 -16.92
CA PRO A 282 9.95 2.78 -17.75
C PRO A 282 10.60 1.73 -18.65
N SER A 283 11.15 2.17 -19.79
CA SER A 283 11.89 1.26 -20.65
C SER A 283 13.16 0.77 -19.93
N GLY A 284 13.32 -0.53 -19.80
CA GLY A 284 14.34 -1.13 -18.96
C GLY A 284 14.28 -2.66 -18.92
N LYS A 285 15.20 -3.26 -18.18
CA LYS A 285 15.23 -4.71 -17.91
C LYS A 285 14.77 -4.94 -16.48
N TYR A 286 13.86 -5.89 -16.30
CA TYR A 286 13.23 -6.18 -15.02
C TYR A 286 13.28 -7.68 -14.73
N ASN A 287 13.37 -8.02 -13.45
CA ASN A 287 13.12 -9.37 -12.95
C ASN A 287 11.78 -9.40 -12.22
N ILE A 288 10.99 -10.42 -12.51
CA ILE A 288 9.73 -10.71 -11.82
C ILE A 288 10.02 -11.82 -10.82
N LEU A 289 9.87 -11.51 -9.54
CA LEU A 289 9.97 -12.44 -8.42
C LEU A 289 8.58 -12.71 -7.90
N VAL A 290 8.29 -13.99 -7.63
CA VAL A 290 6.98 -14.43 -7.18
C VAL A 290 7.15 -15.12 -5.83
N GLU A 291 6.34 -14.73 -4.86
CA GLU A 291 6.37 -15.28 -3.51
C GLU A 291 4.98 -15.82 -3.11
N LYS A 292 4.98 -17.10 -2.72
CA LYS A 292 3.83 -17.80 -2.14
C LYS A 292 4.28 -18.80 -1.10
N GLU A 293 3.55 -18.87 0.02
CA GLU A 293 3.77 -19.88 1.05
C GLU A 293 3.71 -21.30 0.47
N GLY A 294 4.73 -22.12 0.77
CA GLY A 294 4.79 -23.52 0.34
C GLY A 294 5.17 -23.78 -1.11
N LEU A 295 5.39 -22.73 -1.93
CA LEU A 295 5.80 -22.86 -3.33
C LEU A 295 7.07 -22.05 -3.61
N ARG A 296 7.78 -22.42 -4.67
CA ARG A 296 8.92 -21.68 -5.23
C ARG A 296 8.67 -21.39 -6.69
N PHE A 297 9.28 -20.32 -7.18
CA PHE A 297 9.14 -19.85 -8.55
C PHE A 297 10.51 -19.42 -9.07
N ASP A 298 10.75 -19.68 -10.35
CA ASP A 298 11.95 -19.17 -11.01
C ASP A 298 11.79 -17.69 -11.34
N PRO A 299 12.84 -16.87 -11.16
CA PRO A 299 12.81 -15.46 -11.53
C PRO A 299 12.70 -15.31 -13.05
N VAL A 300 11.77 -14.47 -13.50
CA VAL A 300 11.55 -14.23 -14.93
C VAL A 300 12.13 -12.87 -15.34
N SER A 301 13.10 -12.88 -16.25
CA SER A 301 13.68 -11.65 -16.80
C SER A 301 12.90 -11.16 -18.02
N ILE A 302 12.56 -9.88 -18.03
CA ILE A 302 11.82 -9.24 -19.11
C ILE A 302 12.42 -7.89 -19.50
N GLU A 303 12.37 -7.57 -20.78
CA GLU A 303 12.85 -6.29 -21.31
C GLU A 303 11.69 -5.49 -21.90
N VAL A 304 11.57 -4.25 -21.46
CA VAL A 304 10.46 -3.34 -21.79
C VAL A 304 11.01 -2.21 -22.66
N LYS A 305 10.49 -2.06 -23.89
CA LYS A 305 11.04 -1.14 -24.92
C LYS A 305 10.03 -0.16 -25.52
N GLY A 306 8.97 0.19 -24.81
CA GLY A 306 7.89 1.05 -25.35
C GLY A 306 6.85 0.30 -26.18
N ASN A 307 6.89 -1.04 -26.19
CA ASN A 307 5.97 -1.90 -26.95
C ASN A 307 4.98 -2.60 -26.02
N ILE A 308 3.92 -3.16 -26.60
CA ILE A 308 3.00 -4.07 -25.88
C ILE A 308 3.78 -5.33 -25.52
N VAL A 309 3.77 -5.67 -24.23
CA VAL A 309 4.42 -6.87 -23.71
C VAL A 309 3.40 -8.00 -23.64
N PRO A 310 3.67 -9.18 -24.21
CA PRO A 310 2.74 -10.31 -24.14
C PRO A 310 2.56 -10.80 -22.69
N PRO A 311 1.39 -11.34 -22.33
CA PRO A 311 1.17 -11.92 -21.01
C PRO A 311 2.16 -13.03 -20.68
N VAL A 312 2.63 -13.05 -19.43
CA VAL A 312 3.60 -14.05 -18.94
C VAL A 312 2.87 -15.09 -18.07
N ILE A 313 3.17 -16.37 -18.26
CA ILE A 313 2.67 -17.43 -17.38
C ILE A 313 3.83 -17.89 -16.51
N ILE A 314 3.63 -17.88 -15.19
CA ILE A 314 4.65 -18.28 -14.21
C ILE A 314 4.10 -19.45 -13.40
N GLN A 315 4.80 -20.58 -13.47
CA GLN A 315 4.40 -21.80 -12.78
C GLN A 315 5.27 -22.01 -11.54
N GLY A 316 4.62 -22.30 -10.41
CA GLY A 316 5.31 -22.66 -9.18
C GLY A 316 5.67 -24.14 -9.13
N TYR A 317 6.72 -24.48 -8.40
CA TYR A 317 7.12 -25.86 -8.08
C TYR A 317 7.24 -26.04 -6.57
N THR A 318 7.08 -27.28 -6.10
CA THR A 318 7.33 -27.67 -4.71
C THR A 318 8.79 -28.11 -4.56
N THR A 319 9.41 -27.80 -3.41
CA THR A 319 10.73 -28.33 -3.03
C THR A 319 10.59 -29.69 -2.38
#